data_AF-Q43407-F1
#
_entry.id   AF-Q43407-F1
#
_cell.length_a   1.000
_cell.length_b   1.000
_cell.length_c   1.000
_cell.angle_alpha   90.00
_cell.angle_beta   90.00
_cell.angle_gamma   90.00
#
_symmetry.space_group_name_H-M   'P 1'
#
loop_
_entity.id
_entity.type
_entity.pdbx_description
1 polymer ?
#
loop_
_entity_poly.entity_id
_entity_poly.type
_entity_poly.pdbx_seq_one_letter_code
_entity_poly.pdbx_strand_id
1 'polypeptide(L)'
;ELVSEFSFWLNRNADDEEGGELVFGGVDPKHFKGQHIYVPVTQKGYWQFDMGDVLIGGAPTGYCESGCSAIADSGTSLLAGPTTIITMINHAIGASGVASQQCKTVVDQYGQTILDLLLSETQPKKICSQIGLCTFDGKRGVSMGIESVVDKENAKLSNGVGDAACSACEMAVVWIQSQLRQNMTQERILDYVNELCRRIPSPMGESAVDCAQLSTMPTVSLTIGGKVFDLAPHEYVLKVGEGAAAQCISGFIALDVAPPRGPLWILGDVFMGKYHTVFDFGKAQVGFAEAA
;
A
#
# COMPACT_ATOMS: atom_id res chain seq x y z
N GLU A 1 -23.20 27.08 16.81
CA GLU A 1 -21.82 26.62 17.04
C GLU A 1 -21.08 26.71 15.71
N LEU A 2 -19.81 27.10 15.71
CA LEU A 2 -19.00 27.12 14.48
C LEU A 2 -18.61 25.67 14.16
N VAL A 3 -19.02 25.17 13.00
CA VAL A 3 -18.57 23.87 12.50
C VAL A 3 -17.12 24.04 12.02
N SER A 4 -16.21 23.25 12.59
CA SER A 4 -14.78 23.33 12.33
C SER A 4 -14.31 22.11 11.55
N GLU A 5 -14.88 21.91 10.37
CA GLU A 5 -14.55 20.84 9.44
C GLU A 5 -14.49 21.37 8.00
N PHE A 6 -13.87 20.60 7.11
CA PHE A 6 -13.95 20.81 5.67
C PHE A 6 -14.02 19.46 4.97
N SER A 7 -14.55 19.41 3.75
CA SER A 7 -14.70 18.16 3.02
C SER A 7 -14.40 18.27 1.54
N PHE A 8 -14.01 17.14 0.97
CA PHE A 8 -13.78 16.96 -0.45
C PHE A 8 -14.76 15.95 -1.04
N TRP A 9 -15.35 16.35 -2.16
CA TRP A 9 -15.90 15.46 -3.17
C TRP A 9 -15.07 15.63 -4.44
N LEU A 10 -14.50 14.56 -4.95
CA LEU A 10 -13.69 14.58 -6.16
C LEU A 10 -14.41 13.74 -7.21
N ASN A 11 -14.96 14.38 -8.24
CA ASN A 11 -15.64 13.66 -9.29
C ASN A 11 -14.62 12.87 -10.11
N ARG A 12 -14.93 11.59 -10.34
CA ARG A 12 -14.07 10.66 -11.10
C ARG A 12 -14.52 10.49 -12.54
N ASN A 13 -15.67 11.06 -12.91
CA ASN A 13 -16.14 11.09 -14.28
C ASN A 13 -15.55 12.30 -15.01
N ALA A 14 -14.55 12.05 -15.87
CA ALA A 14 -13.87 13.09 -16.62
C ALA A 14 -14.75 13.75 -17.71
N ASP A 15 -15.89 13.15 -18.04
CA ASP A 15 -16.83 13.69 -19.03
C ASP A 15 -17.81 14.72 -18.43
N ASP A 16 -17.87 14.83 -17.09
CA ASP A 16 -18.72 15.79 -16.40
C ASP A 16 -18.05 17.17 -16.32
N GLU A 17 -18.86 18.24 -16.33
CA GLU A 17 -18.35 19.63 -16.20
C GLU A 17 -17.83 19.92 -14.77
N GLU A 18 -18.40 19.28 -13.76
CA GLU A 18 -18.01 19.44 -12.36
C GLU A 18 -16.94 18.41 -11.97
N GLY A 19 -15.68 18.85 -11.84
CA GLY A 19 -14.57 17.98 -11.43
C GLY A 19 -14.52 17.65 -9.93
N GLY A 20 -15.24 18.39 -9.08
CA GLY A 20 -15.26 18.20 -7.63
C GLY A 20 -15.63 19.47 -6.87
N GLU A 21 -15.77 19.34 -5.55
CA GLU A 21 -16.12 20.42 -4.63
C GLU A 21 -15.29 20.32 -3.33
N LEU A 22 -14.82 21.48 -2.85
CA LEU A 22 -14.25 21.64 -1.51
C LEU A 22 -15.16 22.56 -0.70
N VAL A 23 -15.65 22.06 0.43
CA VAL A 23 -16.50 22.83 1.35
C VAL A 23 -15.72 23.15 2.61
N PHE A 24 -15.60 24.43 2.97
CA PHE A 24 -15.10 24.87 4.27
C PHE A 24 -16.26 25.15 5.23
N GLY A 25 -16.18 24.63 6.45
CA GLY A 25 -17.18 24.85 7.50
C GLY A 25 -18.40 23.94 7.42
N GLY A 26 -18.29 22.78 6.75
CA GLY A 26 -19.38 21.81 6.65
C GLY A 26 -19.15 20.75 5.57
N VAL A 27 -20.25 20.10 5.18
CA VAL A 27 -20.33 19.05 4.15
C VAL A 27 -21.56 19.28 3.28
N ASP A 28 -21.51 19.00 1.97
CA ASP A 28 -22.72 18.94 1.14
C ASP A 28 -23.29 17.50 1.17
N PRO A 29 -24.50 17.28 1.72
CA PRO A 29 -25.13 15.97 1.77
C PRO A 29 -25.46 15.35 0.40
N LYS A 30 -25.38 16.12 -0.69
CA LYS A 30 -25.58 15.59 -2.05
C LYS A 30 -24.39 14.79 -2.56
N HIS A 31 -23.20 14.98 -1.99
CA HIS A 31 -21.96 14.41 -2.50
C HIS A 31 -21.54 13.09 -1.83
N PHE A 32 -22.36 12.54 -0.95
CA PHE A 32 -22.11 11.24 -0.34
C PHE A 32 -23.38 10.45 -0.05
N LYS A 33 -23.22 9.14 0.11
CA LYS A 33 -24.26 8.19 0.48
C LYS A 33 -23.94 7.58 1.84
N GLY A 34 -24.98 7.35 2.64
CA GLY A 34 -24.84 6.72 3.95
C GLY A 34 -24.22 7.64 5.00
N GLN A 35 -23.41 7.07 5.89
CA GLN A 35 -22.77 7.77 7.00
C GLN A 35 -21.25 7.66 6.89
N HIS A 36 -20.53 8.72 7.28
CA HIS A 36 -19.08 8.67 7.36
C HIS A 36 -18.61 7.76 8.50
N ILE A 37 -17.59 6.97 8.20
CA ILE A 37 -16.82 6.24 9.19
C ILE A 37 -15.67 7.15 9.61
N TYR A 38 -15.72 7.60 10.86
CA TYR A 38 -14.70 8.49 11.42
C TYR A 38 -13.61 7.71 12.14
N VAL A 39 -12.36 8.11 11.92
CA VAL A 39 -11.17 7.63 12.61
C VAL A 39 -10.38 8.80 13.19
N PRO A 40 -9.86 8.69 14.42
CA PRO A 40 -9.13 9.79 15.06
C PRO A 40 -7.78 10.03 14.39
N VAL A 41 -7.35 11.28 14.38
CA VAL A 41 -6.00 11.65 13.95
C VAL A 41 -4.99 11.15 14.99
N THR A 42 -4.03 10.35 14.56
CA THR A 42 -3.02 9.72 15.43
C THR A 42 -1.77 10.58 15.60
N GLN A 43 -1.43 11.40 14.61
CA GLN A 43 -0.27 12.29 14.64
C GLN A 43 -0.59 13.68 14.09
N LYS A 44 -0.65 14.69 14.98
CA LYS A 44 -0.85 16.09 14.57
C LYS A 44 0.32 16.59 13.73
N GLY A 45 -0.01 17.29 12.64
CA GLY A 45 0.93 17.69 11.58
C GLY A 45 0.57 17.07 10.23
N TYR A 46 -0.09 15.90 10.27
CA TYR A 46 -0.69 15.25 9.12
C TYR A 46 -2.14 14.87 9.43
N TRP A 47 -2.96 14.67 8.40
CA TRP A 47 -4.26 14.00 8.54
C TRP A 47 -4.07 12.48 8.57
N GLN A 48 -3.23 12.04 9.51
CA GLN A 48 -2.83 10.65 9.68
C GLN A 48 -3.75 9.92 10.65
N PHE A 49 -4.12 8.68 10.33
CA PHE A 49 -4.96 7.82 11.16
C PHE A 49 -4.48 6.36 11.08
N ASP A 50 -4.96 5.52 12.00
CA ASP A 50 -4.68 4.09 11.99
C ASP A 50 -5.51 3.37 10.92
N MET A 51 -4.85 2.49 10.18
CA MET A 51 -5.41 1.64 9.14
C MET A 51 -5.12 0.18 9.46
N GLY A 52 -6.09 -0.68 9.21
CA GLY A 52 -5.94 -2.13 9.29
C GLY A 52 -5.33 -2.72 8.02
N ASP A 53 -5.65 -3.99 7.76
CA ASP A 53 -5.05 -4.73 6.66
C ASP A 53 -5.57 -4.28 5.28
N VAL A 54 -4.73 -4.53 4.26
CA VAL A 54 -5.09 -4.43 2.85
C VAL A 54 -5.48 -5.82 2.36
N LEU A 55 -6.56 -5.90 1.59
CA LEU A 55 -7.09 -7.13 1.03
C LEU A 55 -6.99 -7.08 -0.50
N ILE A 56 -6.62 -8.20 -1.11
CA ILE A 56 -6.57 -8.37 -2.56
C ILE A 56 -7.52 -9.51 -2.93
N GLY A 57 -8.60 -9.21 -3.65
CA GLY A 57 -9.64 -10.18 -3.96
C GLY A 57 -10.33 -10.73 -2.71
N GLY A 58 -10.41 -9.92 -1.64
CA GLY A 58 -10.95 -10.33 -0.34
C GLY A 58 -9.98 -11.12 0.55
N ALA A 59 -8.77 -11.46 0.08
CA ALA A 59 -7.77 -12.13 0.89
C ALA A 59 -6.84 -11.11 1.59
N PRO A 60 -6.64 -11.19 2.92
CA PRO A 60 -5.75 -10.29 3.66
C PRO A 60 -4.28 -10.49 3.26
N THR A 61 -3.55 -9.39 3.07
CA THR A 61 -2.10 -9.46 2.79
C THR A 61 -1.30 -9.88 4.03
N GLY A 62 -1.81 -9.61 5.23
CA GLY A 62 -1.16 -9.91 6.51
C GLY A 62 -0.03 -8.95 6.89
N TYR A 63 0.36 -8.02 6.00
CA TYR A 63 1.43 -7.06 6.28
C TYR A 63 0.97 -5.99 7.28
N CYS A 64 -0.25 -5.48 7.11
CA CYS A 64 -0.83 -4.43 7.96
C CYS A 64 -1.71 -4.99 9.09
N GLU A 65 -1.57 -6.29 9.44
CA GLU A 65 -2.35 -6.93 10.52
C GLU A 65 -2.09 -6.33 11.89
N SER A 66 -0.85 -5.90 12.15
CA SER A 66 -0.48 -5.18 13.38
C SER A 66 -0.81 -3.68 13.33
N GLY A 67 -1.54 -3.24 12.31
CA GLY A 67 -1.81 -1.84 12.01
C GLY A 67 -0.74 -1.22 11.10
N CYS A 68 -1.22 -0.44 10.16
CA CYS A 68 -0.45 0.53 9.37
C CYS A 68 -0.97 1.93 9.67
N SER A 69 -0.19 2.95 9.39
CA SER A 69 -0.69 4.33 9.36
C SER A 69 -1.14 4.68 7.95
N ALA A 70 -2.10 5.59 7.82
CA ALA A 70 -2.50 6.16 6.54
C ALA A 70 -2.70 7.67 6.66
N ILE A 71 -2.41 8.42 5.60
CA ILE A 71 -2.70 9.85 5.45
C ILE A 71 -3.70 10.01 4.31
N ALA A 72 -4.79 10.75 4.54
CA ALA A 72 -5.62 11.25 3.44
C ALA A 72 -4.99 12.52 2.87
N ASP A 73 -4.62 12.49 1.58
CA ASP A 73 -3.83 13.55 0.94
C ASP A 73 -4.42 13.91 -0.42
N SER A 74 -5.25 14.96 -0.46
CA SER A 74 -5.80 15.51 -1.70
C SER A 74 -4.74 16.17 -2.60
N GLY A 75 -3.49 16.30 -2.14
CA GLY A 75 -2.37 16.79 -2.95
C GLY A 75 -1.72 15.70 -3.81
N THR A 76 -2.11 14.44 -3.62
CA THR A 76 -1.57 13.28 -4.34
C THR A 76 -2.71 12.54 -5.04
N SER A 77 -2.48 12.10 -6.28
CA SER A 77 -3.50 11.33 -7.01
C SER A 77 -3.46 9.82 -6.70
N LEU A 78 -2.27 9.22 -6.67
CA LEU A 78 -2.08 7.77 -6.53
C LEU A 78 -2.15 7.31 -5.07
N LEU A 79 -2.42 6.02 -4.85
CA LEU A 79 -2.17 5.39 -3.56
C LEU A 79 -0.70 5.02 -3.43
N ALA A 80 -0.04 5.52 -2.40
CA ALA A 80 1.32 5.10 -2.07
C ALA A 80 1.31 4.15 -0.88
N GLY A 81 2.04 3.04 -0.95
CA GLY A 81 2.11 2.07 0.13
C GLY A 81 3.35 1.19 0.09
N PRO A 82 3.54 0.32 1.10
CA PRO A 82 4.74 -0.51 1.23
C PRO A 82 5.00 -1.37 0.00
N THR A 83 6.25 -1.41 -0.47
CA THR A 83 6.67 -2.17 -1.66
C THR A 83 6.24 -3.63 -1.60
N THR A 84 6.24 -4.23 -0.40
CA THR A 84 5.79 -5.60 -0.15
C THR A 84 4.35 -5.83 -0.62
N ILE A 85 3.43 -4.90 -0.33
CA ILE A 85 2.02 -5.01 -0.70
C ILE A 85 1.82 -4.61 -2.17
N ILE A 86 2.46 -3.52 -2.61
CA ILE A 86 2.31 -3.04 -3.99
C ILE A 86 2.81 -4.09 -5.00
N THR A 87 3.84 -4.87 -4.66
CA THR A 87 4.29 -6.02 -5.47
C THR A 87 3.20 -7.09 -5.61
N MET A 88 2.48 -7.41 -4.52
CA MET A 88 1.37 -8.37 -4.56
C MET A 88 0.22 -7.85 -5.43
N ILE A 89 -0.11 -6.56 -5.30
CA ILE A 89 -1.13 -5.89 -6.13
C ILE A 89 -0.73 -5.94 -7.60
N ASN A 90 0.50 -5.52 -7.92
CA ASN A 90 1.03 -5.53 -9.29
C ASN A 90 0.96 -6.91 -9.92
N HIS A 91 1.28 -7.95 -9.17
CA HIS A 91 1.13 -9.33 -9.64
C HIS A 91 -0.34 -9.67 -9.92
N ALA A 92 -1.24 -9.39 -8.97
CA ALA A 92 -2.65 -9.75 -9.06
C ALA A 92 -3.42 -9.01 -10.17
N ILE A 93 -3.02 -7.78 -10.50
CA ILE A 93 -3.64 -6.98 -11.57
C ILE A 93 -2.87 -7.07 -12.91
N GLY A 94 -1.79 -7.86 -12.96
CA GLY A 94 -0.96 -8.01 -14.15
C GLY A 94 -0.09 -6.80 -14.50
N ALA A 95 0.14 -5.88 -13.57
CA ALA A 95 0.91 -4.67 -13.79
C ALA A 95 2.39 -4.95 -14.07
N SER A 96 3.01 -4.11 -14.90
CA SER A 96 4.43 -4.17 -15.16
C SER A 96 5.24 -3.87 -13.90
N GLY A 97 6.39 -4.54 -13.78
CA GLY A 97 7.34 -4.33 -12.71
C GLY A 97 8.76 -4.60 -13.19
N VAL A 98 9.71 -4.41 -12.29
CA VAL A 98 11.14 -4.62 -12.52
C VAL A 98 11.54 -5.95 -11.90
N ALA A 99 12.29 -6.75 -12.64
CA ALA A 99 12.85 -7.99 -12.10
C ALA A 99 14.00 -7.69 -11.14
N SER A 100 13.88 -8.19 -9.90
CA SER A 100 14.93 -8.06 -8.87
C SER A 100 15.75 -9.34 -8.76
N GLN A 101 17.03 -9.25 -9.11
CA GLN A 101 17.95 -10.39 -9.02
C GLN A 101 18.24 -10.77 -7.56
N GLN A 102 18.27 -9.80 -6.66
CA GLN A 102 18.44 -10.03 -5.23
C GLN A 102 17.23 -10.78 -4.67
N CYS A 103 16.01 -10.38 -5.04
CA CYS A 103 14.78 -11.09 -4.69
C CYS A 103 14.83 -12.54 -5.18
N LYS A 104 15.11 -12.74 -6.48
CA LYS A 104 15.26 -14.08 -7.07
C LYS A 104 16.27 -14.94 -6.31
N THR A 105 17.45 -14.39 -6.04
CA THR A 105 18.51 -15.10 -5.32
C THR A 105 18.06 -15.52 -3.93
N VAL A 106 17.38 -14.64 -3.19
CA VAL A 106 16.88 -14.96 -1.84
C VAL A 106 15.80 -16.04 -1.90
N VAL A 107 14.85 -15.95 -2.83
CA VAL A 107 13.79 -16.95 -2.99
C VAL A 107 14.36 -18.30 -3.41
N ASP A 108 15.29 -18.32 -4.37
CA ASP A 108 15.91 -19.55 -4.87
C ASP A 108 16.77 -20.26 -3.80
N GLN A 109 17.52 -19.49 -3.00
CA GLN A 109 18.43 -20.05 -1.99
C GLN A 109 17.76 -20.34 -0.65
N TYR A 110 16.84 -19.48 -0.22
CA TYR A 110 16.30 -19.49 1.15
C TYR A 110 14.79 -19.67 1.20
N GLY A 111 14.07 -19.68 0.07
CA GLY A 111 12.60 -19.76 0.04
C GLY A 111 12.05 -20.97 0.81
N GLN A 112 12.62 -22.16 0.59
CA GLN A 112 12.22 -23.36 1.33
C GLN A 112 12.54 -23.24 2.83
N THR A 113 13.71 -22.71 3.18
CA THR A 113 14.08 -22.50 4.59
C THR A 113 13.15 -21.51 5.28
N ILE A 114 12.77 -20.41 4.61
CA ILE A 114 11.80 -19.44 5.14
C ILE A 114 10.45 -20.13 5.37
N LEU A 115 10.00 -20.91 4.41
CA LEU A 115 8.75 -21.67 4.49
C LEU A 115 8.76 -22.67 5.66
N ASP A 116 9.82 -23.44 5.82
CA ASP A 116 9.97 -24.40 6.91
C ASP A 116 10.02 -23.72 8.29
N LEU A 117 10.68 -22.56 8.38
CA LEU A 117 10.71 -21.75 9.60
C LEU A 117 9.32 -21.19 9.95
N LEU A 118 8.54 -20.75 8.96
CA LEU A 118 7.17 -20.30 9.18
C LEU A 118 6.26 -21.46 9.63
N LEU A 119 6.42 -22.65 9.04
CA LEU A 119 5.65 -23.85 9.40
C LEU A 119 6.00 -24.39 10.79
N SER A 120 7.22 -24.11 11.29
CA SER A 120 7.64 -24.40 12.66
C SER A 120 7.27 -23.30 13.66
N GLU A 121 6.34 -22.41 13.30
CA GLU A 121 5.82 -21.31 14.13
C GLU A 121 6.91 -20.32 14.59
N THR A 122 7.99 -20.17 13.80
CA THR A 122 9.00 -19.15 14.06
C THR A 122 8.40 -17.77 13.86
N GLN A 123 8.73 -16.83 14.77
CA GLN A 123 8.29 -15.45 14.67
C GLN A 123 8.78 -14.82 13.35
N PRO A 124 7.90 -14.35 12.45
CA PRO A 124 8.27 -13.89 11.10
C PRO A 124 9.40 -12.85 11.11
N LYS A 125 9.33 -11.88 12.03
CA LYS A 125 10.34 -10.81 12.18
C LYS A 125 11.75 -11.29 12.50
N LYS A 126 11.93 -12.53 12.98
CA LYS A 126 13.23 -13.09 13.34
C LYS A 126 13.84 -13.97 12.25
N ILE A 127 13.05 -14.42 11.29
CA ILE A 127 13.46 -15.42 10.29
C ILE A 127 14.70 -14.95 9.52
N CYS A 128 14.68 -13.74 8.97
CA CYS A 128 15.79 -13.23 8.16
C CYS A 128 17.07 -12.99 8.97
N SER A 129 16.96 -12.71 10.27
CA SER A 129 18.11 -12.65 11.18
C SER A 129 18.67 -14.02 11.52
N GLN A 130 17.81 -15.05 11.67
CA GLN A 130 18.23 -16.43 11.92
C GLN A 130 18.91 -17.05 10.71
N ILE A 131 18.45 -16.73 9.50
CA ILE A 131 19.08 -17.13 8.24
C ILE A 131 20.41 -16.38 8.02
N GLY A 132 20.62 -15.27 8.73
CA GLY A 132 21.84 -14.46 8.62
C GLY A 132 21.84 -13.44 7.47
N LEU A 133 20.69 -13.21 6.84
CA LEU A 133 20.52 -12.18 5.80
C LEU A 133 20.34 -10.78 6.40
N CYS A 134 19.79 -10.70 7.61
CA CYS A 134 19.64 -9.45 8.35
C CYS A 134 20.53 -9.45 9.59
N THR A 135 21.14 -8.30 9.89
CA THR A 135 21.97 -8.11 11.09
C THR A 135 21.14 -7.83 12.36
N PHE A 136 19.86 -7.50 12.22
CA PHE A 136 19.01 -7.01 13.31
C PHE A 136 17.72 -7.83 13.45
N ASP A 137 17.15 -7.83 14.67
CA ASP A 137 16.00 -8.64 15.11
C ASP A 137 14.63 -7.93 14.90
N GLY A 138 14.55 -6.95 14.01
CA GLY A 138 13.31 -6.22 13.69
C GLY A 138 12.97 -5.05 14.63
N LYS A 139 13.91 -4.52 15.41
CA LYS A 139 13.70 -3.35 16.31
C LYS A 139 14.08 -1.98 15.73
N ARG A 140 14.75 -1.93 14.57
CA ARG A 140 15.03 -0.71 13.79
C ARG A 140 15.01 -1.06 12.31
N GLY A 141 14.15 -0.41 11.54
CA GLY A 141 13.93 -0.70 10.12
C GLY A 141 15.09 -0.25 9.24
N VAL A 142 15.37 -1.06 8.22
CA VAL A 142 16.30 -0.78 7.14
C VAL A 142 15.71 0.30 6.22
N SER A 143 16.50 1.32 5.89
CA SER A 143 16.10 2.43 5.00
C SER A 143 16.71 2.21 3.62
N MET A 144 15.88 1.99 2.61
CA MET A 144 16.26 2.24 1.22
C MET A 144 16.21 3.76 0.99
N GLY A 145 17.33 4.41 1.27
CA GLY A 145 17.77 5.73 0.81
C GLY A 145 16.71 6.79 0.44
N ILE A 146 16.31 7.59 1.43
CA ILE A 146 16.13 9.04 1.24
C ILE A 146 16.89 9.73 2.39
N GLU A 147 18.08 10.26 2.08
CA GLU A 147 18.83 11.12 3.00
C GLU A 147 18.03 12.40 3.27
N SER A 148 17.59 12.60 4.51
CA SER A 148 17.15 13.92 4.96
C SER A 148 18.38 14.77 5.27
N VAL A 149 18.35 16.04 4.86
CA VAL A 149 19.47 17.00 4.94
C VAL A 149 19.94 17.34 6.37
N VAL A 150 19.31 16.78 7.40
CA VAL A 150 19.52 17.14 8.81
C VAL A 150 20.41 16.18 9.61
N ASP A 151 20.73 14.97 9.11
CA ASP A 151 21.49 13.97 9.88
C ASP A 151 22.85 13.63 9.27
N LYS A 152 23.69 14.65 9.04
CA LYS A 152 25.01 14.47 8.41
C LYS A 152 26.16 14.09 9.35
N GLU A 153 25.90 13.79 10.61
CA GLU A 153 26.97 13.41 11.54
C GLU A 153 26.63 12.12 12.30
N ASN A 154 27.21 11.01 11.82
CA ASN A 154 27.40 9.71 12.49
C ASN A 154 26.39 8.57 12.21
N ALA A 155 26.27 8.12 10.95
CA ALA A 155 25.83 6.77 10.66
C ALA A 155 26.92 5.98 9.92
N LYS A 156 27.39 4.89 10.54
CA LYS A 156 28.35 3.94 9.96
C LYS A 156 27.72 3.29 8.72
N LEU A 157 28.44 3.35 7.59
CA LEU A 157 28.13 2.64 6.35
C LEU A 157 27.94 1.14 6.63
N SER A 158 26.69 0.65 6.60
CA SER A 158 26.40 -0.77 6.41
C SER A 158 26.56 -1.09 4.92
N ASN A 159 27.12 -2.26 4.61
CA ASN A 159 27.31 -2.73 3.24
C ASN A 159 25.97 -2.81 2.50
N GLY A 160 25.74 -1.95 1.51
CA GLY A 160 24.48 -1.85 0.76
C GLY A 160 24.02 -3.14 0.04
N VAL A 161 24.89 -4.15 -0.10
CA VAL A 161 24.54 -5.46 -0.65
C VAL A 161 23.80 -6.34 0.37
N GLY A 162 24.16 -6.27 1.65
CA GLY A 162 23.46 -7.01 2.72
C GLY A 162 22.07 -6.44 3.00
N ASP A 163 21.91 -5.14 2.77
CA ASP A 163 20.67 -4.40 3.00
C ASP A 163 19.56 -4.78 2.01
N ALA A 164 19.92 -4.92 0.73
CA ALA A 164 19.00 -5.37 -0.32
C ALA A 164 18.59 -6.83 -0.14
N ALA A 165 19.52 -7.71 0.29
CA ALA A 165 19.21 -9.11 0.57
C ALA A 165 18.32 -9.27 1.82
N CYS A 166 18.57 -8.47 2.86
CA CYS A 166 17.72 -8.41 4.05
C CYS A 166 16.29 -7.99 3.67
N SER A 167 16.14 -6.88 2.94
CA SER A 167 14.83 -6.38 2.49
C SER A 167 14.08 -7.41 1.64
N ALA A 168 14.79 -8.07 0.70
CA ALA A 168 14.22 -9.15 -0.10
C ALA A 168 13.74 -10.34 0.75
N CYS A 169 14.49 -10.70 1.80
CA CYS A 169 14.08 -11.74 2.73
C CYS A 169 12.83 -11.33 3.51
N GLU A 170 12.79 -10.11 4.06
CA GLU A 170 11.63 -9.64 4.82
C GLU A 170 10.36 -9.62 3.96
N MET A 171 10.47 -9.19 2.70
CA MET A 171 9.37 -9.30 1.73
C MET A 171 8.96 -10.76 1.48
N ALA A 172 9.91 -11.66 1.24
CA ALA A 172 9.63 -13.07 1.00
C ALA A 172 8.94 -13.74 2.20
N VAL A 173 9.34 -13.42 3.44
CA VAL A 173 8.68 -13.90 4.66
C VAL A 173 7.21 -13.50 4.67
N VAL A 174 6.89 -12.24 4.37
CA VAL A 174 5.50 -11.76 4.33
C VAL A 174 4.72 -12.47 3.22
N TRP A 175 5.28 -12.55 2.01
CA TRP A 175 4.59 -13.18 0.88
C TRP A 175 4.29 -14.66 1.14
N ILE A 176 5.26 -15.41 1.65
CA ILE A 176 5.08 -16.82 2.04
C ILE A 176 4.03 -16.93 3.13
N GLN A 177 4.11 -16.11 4.18
CA GLN A 177 3.13 -16.12 5.26
C GLN A 177 1.71 -15.79 4.77
N SER A 178 1.57 -14.84 3.84
CA SER A 178 0.29 -14.49 3.22
C SER A 178 -0.29 -15.67 2.46
N GLN A 179 0.51 -16.39 1.67
CA GLN A 179 0.03 -17.55 0.91
C GLN A 179 -0.28 -18.77 1.80
N LEU A 180 0.46 -18.95 2.91
CA LEU A 180 0.15 -19.98 3.90
C LEU A 180 -1.24 -19.78 4.53
N ARG A 181 -1.65 -18.54 4.80
CA ARG A 181 -3.02 -18.23 5.29
C ARG A 181 -4.10 -18.59 4.29
N GLN A 182 -3.77 -18.64 3.01
CA GLN A 182 -4.67 -19.04 1.93
C GLN A 182 -4.64 -20.56 1.66
N ASN A 183 -4.01 -21.35 2.54
CA ASN A 183 -3.91 -22.81 2.44
C ASN A 183 -3.31 -23.32 1.12
N MET A 184 -2.36 -22.57 0.53
CA MET A 184 -1.66 -22.98 -0.68
C MET A 184 -0.62 -24.08 -0.42
N THR A 185 -0.33 -24.89 -1.44
CA THR A 185 0.72 -25.92 -1.37
C THR A 185 2.11 -25.28 -1.39
N GLN A 186 3.08 -25.91 -0.73
CA GLN A 186 4.45 -25.40 -0.63
C GLN A 186 5.08 -25.05 -1.99
N GLU A 187 4.93 -25.93 -2.98
CA GLU A 187 5.41 -25.71 -4.36
C GLU A 187 4.81 -24.44 -4.98
N ARG A 188 3.48 -24.29 -4.90
CA ARG A 188 2.79 -23.11 -5.44
C ARG A 188 3.16 -21.83 -4.70
N ILE A 189 3.44 -21.90 -3.41
CA ILE A 189 3.90 -20.75 -2.63
C ILE A 189 5.26 -20.28 -3.15
N LEU A 190 6.21 -21.18 -3.34
CA LEU A 190 7.54 -20.82 -3.84
C LEU A 190 7.48 -20.28 -5.27
N ASP A 191 6.65 -20.87 -6.13
CA ASP A 191 6.42 -20.37 -7.49
C ASP A 191 5.82 -18.95 -7.47
N TYR A 192 4.79 -18.72 -6.66
CA TYR A 192 4.16 -17.41 -6.51
C TYR A 192 5.16 -16.35 -6.03
N VAL A 193 5.91 -16.62 -4.96
CA VAL A 193 6.91 -15.70 -4.40
C VAL A 193 8.01 -15.42 -5.44
N ASN A 194 8.40 -16.42 -6.22
CA ASN A 194 9.33 -16.26 -7.31
C ASN A 194 8.76 -15.37 -8.43
N GLU A 195 7.47 -15.48 -8.76
CA GLU A 195 6.80 -14.58 -9.71
C GLU A 195 6.72 -13.14 -9.21
N LEU A 196 6.51 -12.92 -7.91
CA LEU A 196 6.54 -11.58 -7.29
C LEU A 196 7.88 -10.87 -7.49
N CYS A 197 9.00 -11.59 -7.49
CA CYS A 197 10.31 -11.00 -7.80
C CYS A 197 10.42 -10.37 -9.20
N ARG A 198 9.47 -10.64 -10.11
CA ARG A 198 9.37 -10.01 -11.45
C ARG A 198 8.41 -8.82 -11.49
N ARG A 199 7.70 -8.55 -10.39
CA ARG A 199 6.62 -7.55 -10.27
C ARG A 199 6.96 -6.44 -9.28
N ILE A 200 8.22 -6.34 -8.85
CA ILE A 200 8.68 -5.27 -7.96
C ILE A 200 8.39 -3.92 -8.63
N PRO A 201 7.74 -2.97 -7.95
CA PRO A 201 7.46 -1.64 -8.49
C PRO A 201 8.72 -0.94 -9.02
N SER A 202 8.58 -0.23 -10.13
CA SER A 202 9.69 0.53 -10.71
C SER A 202 10.03 1.72 -9.82
N PRO A 203 11.33 2.03 -9.59
CA PRO A 203 11.73 3.23 -8.86
C PRO A 203 11.39 4.53 -9.62
N MET A 204 11.11 4.44 -10.93
CA MET A 204 10.67 5.58 -11.75
C MET A 204 9.16 5.85 -11.69
N GLY A 205 8.42 5.11 -10.85
CA GLY A 205 6.98 5.31 -10.65
C GLY A 205 6.11 4.30 -11.39
N GLU A 206 4.98 4.81 -11.90
CA GLU A 206 3.77 4.12 -12.38
C GLU A 206 3.98 2.75 -13.07
N SER A 207 3.13 1.78 -12.71
CA SER A 207 3.11 0.45 -13.31
C SER A 207 2.01 0.34 -14.37
N ALA A 208 2.37 0.04 -15.61
CA ALA A 208 1.41 -0.12 -16.71
C ALA A 208 0.61 -1.44 -16.56
N VAL A 209 -0.67 -1.42 -16.90
CA VAL A 209 -1.57 -2.60 -16.93
C VAL A 209 -2.24 -2.73 -18.29
N ASP A 210 -2.72 -3.94 -18.62
CA ASP A 210 -3.51 -4.14 -19.83
C ASP A 210 -4.95 -3.66 -19.61
N CYS A 211 -5.34 -2.62 -20.36
CA CYS A 211 -6.70 -2.08 -20.34
C CYS A 211 -7.78 -3.12 -20.66
N ALA A 212 -7.46 -4.15 -21.45
CA ALA A 212 -8.43 -5.20 -21.80
C ALA A 212 -8.73 -6.17 -20.64
N GLN A 213 -7.87 -6.19 -19.60
CA GLN A 213 -7.97 -7.12 -18.48
C GLN A 213 -8.65 -6.52 -17.25
N LEU A 214 -9.17 -5.29 -17.28
CA LEU A 214 -9.80 -4.65 -16.11
C LEU A 214 -10.88 -5.51 -15.45
N SER A 215 -11.66 -6.25 -16.24
CA SER A 215 -12.75 -7.11 -15.74
C SER A 215 -12.27 -8.37 -15.01
N THR A 216 -11.01 -8.77 -15.18
CA THR A 216 -10.41 -9.94 -14.52
C THR A 216 -9.61 -9.56 -13.27
N MET A 217 -9.32 -8.26 -13.09
CA MET A 217 -8.56 -7.79 -11.93
C MET A 217 -9.41 -7.88 -10.65
N PRO A 218 -8.78 -8.18 -9.50
CA PRO A 218 -9.49 -8.25 -8.23
C PRO A 218 -9.85 -6.87 -7.68
N THR A 219 -10.88 -6.80 -6.84
CA THR A 219 -11.07 -5.66 -5.94
C THR A 219 -9.92 -5.59 -4.94
N VAL A 220 -9.40 -4.38 -4.69
CA VAL A 220 -8.42 -4.11 -3.63
C VAL A 220 -9.13 -3.34 -2.53
N SER A 221 -8.99 -3.77 -1.29
CA SER A 221 -9.73 -3.16 -0.18
C SER A 221 -8.81 -2.73 0.95
N LEU A 222 -9.16 -1.64 1.64
CA LEU A 222 -8.45 -1.16 2.83
C LEU A 222 -9.37 -1.24 4.05
N THR A 223 -8.85 -1.66 5.19
CA THR A 223 -9.61 -1.68 6.45
C THR A 223 -9.39 -0.37 7.22
N ILE A 224 -10.43 0.43 7.44
CA ILE A 224 -10.35 1.71 8.17
C ILE A 224 -11.48 1.73 9.20
N GLY A 225 -11.17 1.99 10.47
CA GLY A 225 -12.18 2.04 11.54
C GLY A 225 -13.00 0.75 11.71
N GLY A 226 -12.42 -0.40 11.37
CA GLY A 226 -13.11 -1.71 11.39
C GLY A 226 -14.09 -1.93 10.24
N LYS A 227 -14.10 -1.06 9.22
CA LYS A 227 -14.87 -1.18 7.99
C LYS A 227 -13.95 -1.41 6.80
N VAL A 228 -14.45 -2.14 5.81
CA VAL A 228 -13.74 -2.44 4.56
C VAL A 228 -14.15 -1.42 3.50
N PHE A 229 -13.16 -0.79 2.88
CA PHE A 229 -13.31 0.19 1.80
C PHE A 229 -12.77 -0.45 0.52
N ASP A 230 -13.68 -0.84 -0.36
CA ASP A 230 -13.41 -1.51 -1.62
C ASP A 230 -13.08 -0.53 -2.76
N LEU A 231 -12.03 -0.82 -3.50
CA LEU A 231 -11.72 -0.20 -4.79
C LEU A 231 -11.83 -1.26 -5.89
N ALA A 232 -12.80 -1.07 -6.78
CA ALA A 232 -12.96 -1.87 -7.98
C ALA A 232 -11.89 -1.53 -9.03
N PRO A 233 -11.62 -2.42 -10.01
CA PRO A 233 -10.59 -2.19 -11.02
C PRO A 233 -10.67 -0.87 -11.78
N HIS A 234 -11.88 -0.42 -12.12
CA HIS A 234 -12.08 0.84 -12.83
C HIS A 234 -11.86 2.08 -11.95
N GLU A 235 -11.77 1.91 -10.63
CA GLU A 235 -11.55 3.01 -9.68
C GLU A 235 -10.05 3.21 -9.44
N TYR A 236 -9.29 2.11 -9.33
CA TYR A 236 -7.85 2.15 -9.10
C TYR A 236 -6.98 2.07 -10.35
N VAL A 237 -7.51 1.75 -11.53
CA VAL A 237 -6.75 1.83 -12.79
C VAL A 237 -7.04 3.15 -13.48
N LEU A 238 -5.98 3.93 -13.74
CA LEU A 238 -6.09 5.21 -14.43
C LEU A 238 -5.81 5.02 -15.92
N LYS A 239 -6.64 5.63 -16.75
CA LYS A 239 -6.44 5.68 -18.20
C LYS A 239 -5.83 7.02 -18.57
N VAL A 240 -4.59 6.99 -19.09
CA VAL A 240 -3.84 8.18 -19.50
C VAL A 240 -3.80 8.24 -21.03
N GLY A 241 -4.16 9.40 -21.59
CA GLY A 241 -4.25 9.63 -23.03
C GLY A 241 -5.60 9.22 -23.63
N GLU A 242 -5.74 9.43 -24.93
CA GLU A 242 -7.03 9.31 -25.65
C GLU A 242 -6.98 8.29 -26.79
N GLY A 243 -8.15 7.77 -27.14
CA GLY A 243 -8.33 6.88 -28.28
C GLY A 243 -7.55 5.56 -28.16
N ALA A 244 -7.04 5.08 -29.29
CA ALA A 244 -6.32 3.80 -29.39
C ALA A 244 -4.92 3.81 -28.75
N ALA A 245 -4.38 4.98 -28.42
CA ALA A 245 -3.06 5.14 -27.80
C ALA A 245 -3.14 5.29 -26.27
N ALA A 246 -4.35 5.27 -25.70
CA ALA A 246 -4.53 5.38 -24.26
C ALA A 246 -3.84 4.22 -23.53
N GLN A 247 -3.13 4.55 -22.46
CA GLN A 247 -2.41 3.61 -21.62
C GLN A 247 -3.13 3.48 -20.28
N CYS A 248 -3.20 2.28 -19.74
CA CYS A 248 -3.71 2.06 -18.40
C CYS A 248 -2.54 1.92 -17.43
N ILE A 249 -2.60 2.65 -16.32
CA ILE A 249 -1.62 2.59 -15.24
C ILE A 249 -2.31 2.19 -13.94
N SER A 250 -1.59 1.43 -13.13
CA SER A 250 -1.95 1.14 -11.76
C SER A 250 -1.99 2.44 -10.95
N GLY A 251 -3.06 2.65 -10.21
CA GLY A 251 -3.20 3.74 -9.24
C GLY A 251 -2.35 3.55 -7.99
N PHE A 252 -1.50 2.51 -7.94
CA PHE A 252 -0.68 2.15 -6.79
C PHE A 252 0.81 2.38 -7.08
N ILE A 253 1.51 3.02 -6.15
CA ILE A 253 2.97 3.22 -6.18
C ILE A 253 3.63 2.76 -4.88
N ALA A 254 4.90 2.38 -5.00
CA ALA A 254 5.71 2.00 -3.85
C ALA A 254 6.20 3.22 -3.07
N LEU A 255 6.04 3.16 -1.75
CA LEU A 255 6.63 4.08 -0.79
C LEU A 255 6.93 3.32 0.51
N ASP A 256 8.20 3.13 0.80
CA ASP A 256 8.64 2.49 2.05
C ASP A 256 9.05 3.55 3.08
N VAL A 257 8.22 3.71 4.12
CA VAL A 257 8.51 4.60 5.25
C VAL A 257 8.94 3.77 6.45
N ALA A 258 10.17 3.98 6.91
CA ALA A 258 10.72 3.25 8.05
C ALA A 258 10.03 3.64 9.39
N PRO A 259 9.95 2.72 10.36
CA PRO A 259 9.58 3.04 11.73
C PRO A 259 10.47 4.16 12.33
N PRO A 260 9.92 5.02 13.22
CA PRO A 260 8.60 4.94 13.84
C PRO A 260 7.47 5.61 13.03
N ARG A 261 7.76 6.16 11.84
CA ARG A 261 6.77 6.90 11.03
C ARG A 261 5.92 6.02 10.12
N GLY A 262 6.38 4.81 9.83
CA GLY A 262 5.65 3.82 9.05
C GLY A 262 5.59 2.44 9.72
N PRO A 263 4.98 1.45 9.04
CA PRO A 263 4.54 1.48 7.65
C PRO A 263 3.38 2.45 7.41
N LEU A 264 3.47 3.21 6.31
CA LEU A 264 2.58 4.33 6.00
C LEU A 264 1.96 4.17 4.62
N TRP A 265 0.68 4.50 4.51
CA TRP A 265 -0.05 4.68 3.26
C TRP A 265 -0.37 6.14 3.00
N ILE A 266 -0.35 6.56 1.75
CA ILE A 266 -0.92 7.84 1.30
C ILE A 266 -2.14 7.50 0.45
N LEU A 267 -3.31 7.97 0.89
CA LEU A 267 -4.59 7.77 0.22
C LEU A 267 -4.93 9.07 -0.54
N GLY A 268 -4.61 9.06 -1.83
CA GLY A 268 -4.84 10.17 -2.73
C GLY A 268 -6.21 10.17 -3.42
N ASP A 269 -6.31 10.90 -4.53
CA ASP A 269 -7.53 11.07 -5.34
C ASP A 269 -8.19 9.76 -5.76
N VAL A 270 -7.42 8.69 -6.02
CA VAL A 270 -7.97 7.36 -6.35
C VAL A 270 -8.91 6.87 -5.24
N PHE A 271 -8.52 7.05 -3.97
CA PHE A 271 -9.34 6.68 -2.82
C PHE A 271 -10.37 7.77 -2.52
N MET A 272 -9.94 9.03 -2.43
CA MET A 272 -10.79 10.16 -2.04
C MET A 272 -11.87 10.50 -3.08
N GLY A 273 -11.73 10.09 -4.33
CA GLY A 273 -12.77 10.24 -5.34
C GLY A 273 -13.85 9.16 -5.28
N LYS A 274 -13.50 7.95 -4.82
CA LYS A 274 -14.52 6.95 -4.48
C LYS A 274 -15.19 7.26 -3.14
N TYR A 275 -14.43 7.81 -2.20
CA TYR A 275 -14.88 8.05 -0.85
C TYR A 275 -14.82 9.54 -0.49
N HIS A 276 -15.99 10.17 -0.42
CA HIS A 276 -16.12 11.52 0.11
C HIS A 276 -15.42 11.62 1.47
N THR A 277 -14.53 12.59 1.58
CA THR A 277 -13.62 12.69 2.73
C THR A 277 -13.89 13.96 3.52
N VAL A 278 -14.12 13.82 4.82
CA VAL A 278 -14.30 14.92 5.77
C VAL A 278 -13.07 15.01 6.67
N PHE A 279 -12.55 16.22 6.81
CA PHE A 279 -11.48 16.56 7.72
C PHE A 279 -12.05 17.40 8.87
N ASP A 280 -12.37 16.75 9.99
CA ASP A 280 -12.96 17.38 11.17
C ASP A 280 -11.84 17.87 12.08
N PHE A 281 -11.49 19.15 11.92
CA PHE A 281 -10.45 19.82 12.71
C PHE A 281 -10.87 19.98 14.17
N GLY A 282 -12.16 20.24 14.42
CA GLY A 282 -12.70 20.43 15.76
C GLY A 282 -12.57 19.19 16.65
N LYS A 283 -12.75 18.00 16.07
CA LYS A 283 -12.63 16.71 16.77
C LYS A 283 -11.33 15.95 16.47
N ALA A 284 -10.47 16.51 15.62
CA ALA A 284 -9.22 15.89 15.18
C ALA A 284 -9.44 14.46 14.65
N GLN A 285 -10.29 14.31 13.63
CA GLN A 285 -10.62 13.03 13.01
C GLN A 285 -10.83 13.19 11.50
N VAL A 286 -10.75 12.09 10.76
CA VAL A 286 -11.05 12.02 9.32
C VAL A 286 -12.22 11.06 9.11
N GLY A 287 -13.16 11.43 8.25
CA GLY A 287 -14.37 10.67 7.98
C GLY A 287 -14.50 10.29 6.50
N PHE A 288 -14.91 9.04 6.22
CA PHE A 288 -15.07 8.54 4.86
C PHE A 288 -16.48 7.97 4.63
N ALA A 289 -17.14 8.39 3.56
CA ALA A 289 -18.41 7.84 3.09
C ALA A 289 -18.34 7.58 1.58
N GLU A 290 -19.19 6.71 1.06
CA GLU A 290 -19.28 6.48 -0.39
C GLU A 290 -19.67 7.79 -1.10
N ALA A 291 -18.92 8.19 -2.12
CA ALA A 291 -19.25 9.37 -2.92
C ALA A 291 -20.56 9.14 -3.72
N ALA A 292 -21.33 10.22 -3.92
CA ALA A 292 -22.61 10.16 -4.62
C ALA A 292 -22.45 9.94 -6.14
#